data_AF-A0A0H1BHI0-F1
#
_entry.id   AF-A0A0H1BHI0-F1
#
_cell.length_a   1.000
_cell.length_b   1.000
_cell.length_c   1.000
_cell.angle_alpha   90.00
_cell.angle_beta   90.00
_cell.angle_gamma   90.00
#
_symmetry.space_group_name_H-M   'P 1'
#
loop_
_entity.id
_entity.type
_entity.pdbx_description
1 polymer ?
#
loop_
_entity_poly.entity_id
_entity_poly.type
_entity_poly.pdbx_seq_one_letter_code
_entity_poly.pdbx_strand_id
1 'polypeptide(L)'
;MEWVEGIVVRQAVDQWEKWLKSKEKTVADGADGADAKGADLIEQSKEDICALLRRIGLVVGAMHKAGIVHGDLTTSNLMLRPIAPVDALAGEDDAAAAAAAVPLSTSIRQDAELQTITTLDKKPSLEGEIVLIDFGLAGQSIQDEDRAVDLYVLERAFGSSHPRTEPFFHEVLKGYAESYKAANVVLKKLEQVRLRGRKRSMVG
;
A
#
# COMPACT_ATOMS: atom_id res chain seq x y z
N MET A 1 22.30 -8.06 4.89
CA MET A 1 21.31 -7.62 3.89
C MET A 1 20.04 -8.36 4.24
N GLU A 2 19.11 -7.71 4.93
CA GLU A 2 17.88 -8.32 5.41
C GLU A 2 16.92 -8.46 4.24
N TRP A 3 16.49 -9.70 3.95
CA TRP A 3 15.49 -9.95 2.92
C TRP A 3 14.13 -9.58 3.50
N VAL A 4 13.42 -8.66 2.85
CA VAL A 4 12.03 -8.39 3.21
C VAL A 4 11.16 -9.40 2.47
N GLU A 5 10.56 -10.31 3.23
CA GLU A 5 9.56 -11.25 2.73
C GLU A 5 8.28 -10.48 2.37
N GLY A 6 7.77 -10.66 1.15
CA GLY A 6 6.58 -9.97 0.66
C GLY A 6 6.53 -9.83 -0.86
N ILE A 7 5.36 -9.43 -1.37
CA ILE A 7 5.19 -9.03 -2.77
C ILE A 7 5.25 -7.51 -2.89
N VAL A 8 5.76 -7.00 -4.00
CA VAL A 8 5.69 -5.56 -4.25
C VAL A 8 4.23 -5.13 -4.40
N VAL A 9 3.86 -3.99 -3.82
CA VAL A 9 2.49 -3.47 -3.86
C VAL A 9 2.00 -3.36 -5.29
N ARG A 10 2.86 -2.95 -6.23
CA ARG A 10 2.57 -2.98 -7.66
C ARG A 10 1.98 -4.32 -8.14
N GLN A 11 2.62 -5.43 -7.78
CA GLN A 11 2.16 -6.77 -8.18
C GLN A 11 0.85 -7.14 -7.50
N ALA A 12 0.67 -6.79 -6.23
CA ALA A 12 -0.58 -7.03 -5.50
C ALA A 12 -1.77 -6.31 -6.16
N VAL A 13 -1.57 -5.03 -6.52
CA VAL A 13 -2.57 -4.21 -7.19
C VAL A 13 -2.85 -4.73 -8.61
N ASP A 14 -1.81 -5.10 -9.37
CA ASP A 14 -1.97 -5.68 -10.71
C ASP A 14 -2.78 -6.99 -10.70
N GLN A 15 -2.55 -7.84 -9.70
CA GLN A 15 -3.32 -9.07 -9.50
C GLN A 15 -4.78 -8.77 -9.16
N TRP A 16 -5.02 -7.80 -8.28
CA TRP A 16 -6.37 -7.35 -7.93
C TRP A 16 -7.12 -6.76 -9.13
N GLU A 17 -6.48 -5.92 -9.97
CA GLU A 17 -7.12 -5.35 -11.16
C GLU A 17 -7.51 -6.44 -12.19
N LYS A 18 -6.65 -7.46 -12.37
CA LYS A 18 -6.95 -8.61 -13.24
C LYS A 18 -8.10 -9.44 -12.70
N TRP A 19 -8.11 -9.69 -11.39
CA TRP A 19 -9.18 -10.43 -10.71
C TRP A 19 -10.51 -9.67 -10.84
N LEU A 20 -10.51 -8.36 -10.57
CA LEU A 20 -11.70 -7.51 -10.68
C LEU A 20 -12.28 -7.53 -12.10
N LYS A 21 -11.43 -7.37 -13.13
CA LYS A 21 -11.86 -7.44 -14.54
C LYS A 21 -12.48 -8.80 -14.89
N SER A 22 -11.92 -9.89 -14.37
CA SER A 22 -12.45 -11.24 -14.59
C SER A 22 -13.85 -11.39 -13.96
N LYS A 23 -14.01 -10.94 -12.71
CA LYS A 23 -15.30 -10.99 -12.00
C LYS A 23 -16.36 -10.07 -12.62
N GLU A 24 -16.00 -8.86 -13.03
CA GLU A 24 -16.90 -7.95 -13.75
C GLU A 24 -17.41 -8.60 -15.05
N LYS A 25 -16.54 -9.31 -15.77
CA LYS A 25 -16.93 -10.04 -16.99
C LYS A 25 -17.88 -11.20 -16.69
N THR A 26 -17.59 -12.01 -15.67
CA THR A 26 -18.47 -13.11 -15.25
C THR A 26 -19.86 -12.62 -14.85
N VAL A 27 -19.96 -11.47 -14.17
CA VAL A 27 -21.23 -10.85 -13.80
C VAL A 27 -21.96 -10.29 -15.03
N ALA A 28 -21.24 -9.74 -16.00
CA ALA A 28 -21.83 -9.20 -17.23
C ALA A 28 -22.33 -10.28 -18.21
N ASP A 29 -21.69 -11.46 -18.25
CA ASP A 29 -22.01 -12.56 -19.16
C ASP A 29 -23.24 -13.41 -18.71
N GLY A 30 -23.87 -13.08 -17.58
CA GLY A 30 -25.23 -13.54 -17.24
C GLY A 30 -25.42 -15.04 -16.96
N ALA A 31 -24.45 -15.72 -16.33
CA ALA A 31 -24.59 -17.11 -15.92
C ALA A 31 -25.22 -17.24 -14.51
N ASP A 32 -26.55 -17.37 -14.51
CA ASP A 32 -27.46 -17.97 -13.51
C ASP A 32 -27.19 -17.77 -12.00
N GLY A 33 -28.03 -16.93 -11.37
CA GLY A 33 -28.52 -17.15 -10.00
C GLY A 33 -27.61 -16.76 -8.81
N ALA A 34 -26.44 -16.18 -9.08
CA ALA A 34 -25.45 -15.78 -8.07
C ALA A 34 -25.22 -14.26 -7.98
N ASP A 35 -26.10 -13.44 -8.56
CA ASP A 35 -25.89 -12.01 -8.80
C ASP A 35 -25.64 -11.19 -7.53
N ALA A 36 -26.35 -11.50 -6.43
CA ALA A 36 -26.16 -10.81 -5.15
C ALA A 36 -24.79 -11.13 -4.52
N LYS A 37 -24.38 -12.41 -4.50
CA LYS A 37 -23.10 -12.82 -3.92
C LYS A 37 -21.89 -12.33 -4.73
N GLY A 38 -22.01 -12.26 -6.06
CA GLY A 38 -20.97 -11.74 -6.93
C GLY A 38 -20.76 -10.23 -6.74
N ALA A 39 -21.85 -9.46 -6.66
CA ALA A 39 -21.81 -8.03 -6.40
C ALA A 39 -21.21 -7.72 -5.01
N ASP A 40 -21.65 -8.43 -3.96
CA ASP A 40 -21.12 -8.27 -2.60
C ASP A 40 -19.61 -8.55 -2.54
N LEU A 41 -19.14 -9.59 -3.25
CA LEU A 41 -17.72 -9.93 -3.28
C LEU A 41 -16.87 -8.86 -3.99
N ILE A 42 -17.40 -8.25 -5.05
CA ILE A 42 -16.74 -7.14 -5.74
C ILE A 42 -16.68 -5.91 -4.82
N GLU A 43 -17.76 -5.61 -4.11
CA GLU A 43 -17.78 -4.48 -3.18
C GLU A 43 -16.80 -4.67 -2.01
N GLN A 44 -16.77 -5.85 -1.40
CA GLN A 44 -15.77 -6.21 -0.39
C GLN A 44 -14.34 -6.08 -0.94
N SER A 45 -14.09 -6.52 -2.18
CA SER A 45 -12.76 -6.38 -2.78
C SER A 45 -12.32 -4.93 -3.01
N LYS A 46 -13.28 -4.03 -3.23
CA LYS A 46 -13.02 -2.58 -3.30
C LYS A 46 -12.72 -2.00 -1.93
N GLU A 47 -13.37 -2.52 -0.88
CA GLU A 47 -13.05 -2.12 0.49
C GLU A 47 -11.63 -2.55 0.89
N ASP A 48 -11.17 -3.73 0.47
CA ASP A 48 -9.81 -4.19 0.77
C ASP A 48 -8.72 -3.33 0.11
N ILE A 49 -8.93 -2.92 -1.15
CA ILE A 49 -7.98 -2.03 -1.82
C ILE A 49 -7.98 -0.65 -1.14
N CYS A 50 -9.13 -0.14 -0.73
CA CYS A 50 -9.22 1.09 0.06
C CYS A 50 -8.45 0.96 1.38
N ALA A 51 -8.59 -0.17 2.09
CA ALA A 51 -7.87 -0.45 3.32
C ALA A 51 -6.35 -0.57 3.11
N LEU A 52 -5.90 -1.14 1.98
CA LEU A 52 -4.49 -1.17 1.58
C LEU A 52 -3.95 0.24 1.33
N LEU A 53 -4.65 1.03 0.51
CA LEU A 53 -4.25 2.39 0.16
C LEU A 53 -4.19 3.30 1.40
N ARG A 54 -5.15 3.16 2.32
CA ARG A 54 -5.12 3.90 3.59
C ARG A 54 -3.93 3.54 4.46
N ARG A 55 -3.56 2.26 4.55
CA ARG A 55 -2.33 1.81 5.23
C ARG A 55 -1.07 2.40 4.60
N ILE A 56 -0.98 2.41 3.27
CA ILE A 56 0.13 3.07 2.56
C ILE A 56 0.23 4.54 2.97
N GLY A 57 -0.91 5.25 2.99
CA GLY A 57 -0.97 6.64 3.44
C GLY A 57 -0.47 6.84 4.87
N LEU A 58 -0.82 5.94 5.80
CA LEU A 58 -0.36 5.99 7.19
C LEU A 58 1.16 5.78 7.30
N VAL A 59 1.73 4.81 6.57
CA VAL A 59 3.17 4.53 6.62
C VAL A 59 3.98 5.68 6.00
N VAL A 60 3.55 6.22 4.85
CA VAL A 60 4.17 7.42 4.24
C VAL A 60 4.06 8.62 5.18
N GLY A 61 2.92 8.77 5.85
CA GLY A 61 2.70 9.78 6.87
C GLY A 61 3.67 9.66 8.05
N ALA A 62 3.89 8.44 8.54
CA ALA A 62 4.85 8.17 9.61
C ALA A 62 6.29 8.50 9.19
N MET A 63 6.68 8.18 7.95
CA MET A 63 7.98 8.55 7.38
C MET A 63 8.17 10.06 7.34
N HIS A 64 7.21 10.81 6.79
CA HIS A 64 7.26 12.26 6.72
C HIS A 64 7.24 12.92 8.12
N LYS A 65 6.49 12.35 9.07
CA LYS A 65 6.48 12.78 10.48
C LYS A 65 7.85 12.61 11.13
N ALA A 66 8.59 11.56 10.77
CA ALA A 66 9.96 11.34 11.21
C ALA A 66 10.98 12.29 10.54
N GLY A 67 10.54 13.17 9.64
CA GLY A 67 11.41 14.11 8.92
C GLY A 67 12.16 13.49 7.75
N ILE A 68 11.76 12.29 7.32
CA ILE A 68 12.36 11.59 6.19
C ILE A 68 11.47 11.80 4.96
N VAL A 69 12.10 12.12 3.84
CA VAL A 69 11.50 12.16 2.51
C VAL A 69 12.21 11.10 1.67
N HIS A 70 11.47 10.29 0.94
CA HIS A 70 11.98 9.17 0.17
C HIS A 70 12.66 9.59 -1.13
N GLY A 71 12.13 10.59 -1.84
CA GLY A 71 12.69 11.12 -3.08
C GLY A 71 12.38 10.32 -4.35
N ASP A 72 11.89 9.08 -4.23
CA ASP A 72 11.41 8.24 -5.33
C ASP A 72 10.26 7.32 -4.87
N LEU A 73 9.21 7.92 -4.32
CA LEU A 73 8.12 7.16 -3.71
C LEU A 73 7.18 6.58 -4.79
N THR A 74 7.45 5.36 -5.26
CA THR A 74 6.65 4.66 -6.29
C THR A 74 6.03 3.37 -5.77
N THR A 75 5.08 2.78 -6.50
CA THR A 75 4.43 1.50 -6.12
C THR A 75 5.37 0.29 -6.14
N SER A 76 6.53 0.41 -6.78
CA SER A 76 7.57 -0.63 -6.78
C SER A 76 8.49 -0.54 -5.55
N ASN A 77 8.54 0.63 -4.91
CA ASN A 77 9.31 0.89 -3.67
C ASN A 77 8.47 0.64 -2.41
N LEU A 78 7.32 -0.02 -2.56
CA LEU A 78 6.44 -0.46 -1.49
C LEU A 78 6.31 -1.98 -1.55
N MET A 79 6.50 -2.64 -0.42
CA MET A 79 6.28 -4.07 -0.26
C MET A 79 5.16 -4.36 0.73
N LEU A 80 4.36 -5.38 0.41
CA LEU A 80 3.34 -5.94 1.26
C LEU A 80 3.88 -7.24 1.86
N ARG A 81 4.17 -7.19 3.16
CA ARG A 81 4.60 -8.35 3.95
C ARG A 81 3.36 -9.01 4.57
N PRO A 82 3.10 -10.30 4.30
CA PRO A 82 2.02 -11.03 4.98
C PRO A 82 2.23 -11.02 6.50
N ILE A 83 1.17 -10.81 7.28
CA ILE A 83 1.22 -10.99 8.73
C ILE A 83 1.03 -12.47 9.00
N ALA A 84 2.08 -13.15 9.47
CA ALA A 84 1.94 -14.54 9.91
C ALA A 84 0.94 -14.61 11.08
N PRO A 85 0.00 -15.59 11.07
CA PRO A 85 -0.93 -15.75 12.18
C PRO A 85 -0.16 -16.06 13.47
N VAL A 86 -0.51 -15.33 14.53
CA VAL A 86 0.10 -15.38 15.87
C VAL A 86 0.01 -16.75 16.56
N ASP A 87 -0.74 -17.70 16.03
CA ASP A 87 -0.80 -19.08 16.53
C ASP A 87 0.49 -19.89 16.26
N ALA A 88 1.37 -19.41 15.38
CA ALA A 88 2.69 -20.03 15.16
C ALA A 88 3.74 -19.64 16.23
N LEU A 89 3.38 -18.77 17.19
CA LEU A 89 4.25 -18.29 18.27
C LEU A 89 3.84 -18.81 19.66
N ALA A 90 2.78 -19.61 19.76
CA ALA A 90 2.36 -20.25 21.01
C ALA A 90 3.14 -21.56 21.21
N GLY A 91 4.43 -21.43 21.48
CA GLY A 91 5.31 -22.54 21.84
C GLY A 91 6.55 -22.02 22.55
N GLU A 92 6.55 -22.20 23.88
CA GLU A 92 7.69 -22.16 24.80
C GLU A 92 8.03 -20.79 25.44
N ASP A 93 7.39 -20.62 26.60
CA ASP A 93 7.95 -20.25 27.91
C ASP A 93 7.87 -18.81 28.47
N ASP A 94 7.21 -18.76 29.63
CA ASP A 94 7.11 -17.70 30.63
C ASP A 94 8.46 -17.09 31.05
N ALA A 95 8.56 -15.76 31.08
CA ALA A 95 8.87 -14.97 32.31
C ALA A 95 9.17 -13.48 32.04
N ALA A 96 8.43 -12.62 32.75
CA ALA A 96 8.84 -11.32 33.31
C ALA A 96 9.14 -10.08 32.40
N ALA A 97 8.17 -9.14 32.47
CA ALA A 97 8.33 -7.69 32.70
C ALA A 97 8.86 -6.72 31.61
N ALA A 98 7.99 -5.72 31.35
CA ALA A 98 8.25 -4.30 31.06
C ALA A 98 8.46 -3.78 29.62
N ALA A 99 7.49 -2.92 29.23
CA ALA A 99 7.60 -1.68 28.45
C ALA A 99 8.20 -1.67 27.02
N ALA A 100 7.35 -1.23 26.08
CA ALA A 100 7.68 -0.37 24.94
C ALA A 100 8.96 -0.71 24.14
N ALA A 101 8.87 -1.71 23.29
CA ALA A 101 9.72 -1.82 22.11
C ALA A 101 9.00 -2.68 21.07
N VAL A 102 8.85 -2.16 19.86
CA VAL A 102 8.55 -2.98 18.68
C VAL A 102 9.69 -3.99 18.57
N PRO A 103 9.46 -5.31 18.64
CA PRO A 103 10.56 -6.26 18.58
C PRO A 103 11.05 -6.36 17.14
N LEU A 104 12.12 -5.62 16.85
CA LEU A 104 12.98 -5.80 15.69
C LEU A 104 13.84 -7.05 15.92
N SER A 105 13.28 -8.22 15.70
CA SER A 105 13.99 -9.41 15.23
C SER A 105 13.01 -10.57 15.10
N THR A 106 12.73 -11.02 13.88
CA THR A 106 12.27 -12.40 13.70
C THR A 106 13.16 -13.03 12.64
N SER A 107 13.97 -13.98 13.10
CA SER A 107 14.85 -14.77 12.26
C SER A 107 14.07 -15.57 11.22
N ILE A 108 14.58 -15.48 10.00
CA ILE A 108 14.54 -16.43 8.88
C ILE A 108 13.88 -17.78 9.21
N ARG A 109 12.72 -18.05 8.60
CA ARG A 109 12.24 -19.41 8.32
C ARG A 109 12.01 -19.53 6.81
N GLN A 110 13.05 -19.99 6.13
CA GLN A 110 13.00 -20.42 4.75
C GLN A 110 12.02 -21.60 4.60
N ASP A 111 11.21 -21.55 3.53
CA ASP A 111 10.70 -22.73 2.78
C ASP A 111 9.27 -23.28 2.98
N ALA A 112 8.27 -22.55 3.52
CA ALA A 112 6.92 -23.15 3.65
C ALA A 112 5.70 -22.44 3.01
N GLU A 113 5.70 -21.12 2.75
CA GLU A 113 4.45 -20.43 2.38
C GLU A 113 4.47 -19.59 1.10
N LEU A 114 5.34 -19.94 0.14
CA LEU A 114 5.18 -19.41 -1.23
C LEU A 114 4.03 -20.06 -2.02
N GLN A 115 3.31 -21.03 -1.44
CA GLN A 115 2.28 -21.81 -2.14
C GLN A 115 0.86 -21.24 -2.05
N THR A 116 0.62 -20.18 -1.27
CA THR A 116 -0.74 -19.61 -1.11
C THR A 116 -1.12 -18.60 -2.19
N ILE A 117 -0.18 -18.20 -3.06
CA ILE A 117 -0.33 -17.05 -3.98
C ILE A 117 -0.62 -17.47 -5.45
N THR A 118 -0.57 -18.76 -5.79
CA THR A 118 -0.68 -19.24 -7.20
C THR A 118 -1.98 -19.96 -7.58
N THR A 119 -3.10 -19.69 -6.90
CA THR A 119 -4.42 -20.11 -7.42
C THR A 119 -5.14 -18.94 -8.07
N LEU A 120 -5.21 -18.96 -9.41
CA LEU A 120 -5.83 -17.97 -10.30
C LEU A 120 -7.31 -17.64 -10.01
N ASP A 121 -7.95 -18.36 -9.09
CA ASP A 121 -9.36 -18.20 -8.72
C ASP A 121 -9.59 -17.66 -7.28
N LYS A 122 -8.53 -17.51 -6.47
CA LYS A 122 -8.64 -16.95 -5.11
C LYS A 122 -8.40 -15.44 -5.11
N LYS A 123 -9.22 -14.72 -4.36
CA LYS A 123 -9.09 -13.28 -4.07
C LYS A 123 -7.66 -13.01 -3.55
N PRO A 124 -6.89 -12.07 -4.14
CA PRO A 124 -5.55 -11.77 -3.64
C PRO A 124 -5.66 -11.22 -2.21
N SER A 125 -4.82 -11.71 -1.30
CA SER A 125 -4.73 -11.14 0.04
C SER A 125 -4.01 -9.80 -0.04
N LEU A 126 -4.74 -8.72 0.26
CA LEU A 126 -4.18 -7.38 0.40
C LEU A 126 -3.86 -7.07 1.88
N GLU A 127 -4.08 -8.02 2.78
CA GLU A 127 -3.78 -7.92 4.20
C GLU A 127 -2.28 -8.10 4.45
N GLY A 128 -1.69 -7.26 5.32
CA GLY A 128 -0.26 -7.26 5.55
C GLY A 128 0.31 -5.95 6.07
N GLU A 129 1.58 -5.99 6.45
CA GLU A 129 2.39 -4.83 6.80
C GLU A 129 2.96 -4.17 5.53
N ILE A 130 2.91 -2.84 5.46
CA ILE A 130 3.51 -2.08 4.35
C ILE A 130 4.92 -1.65 4.74
N VAL A 131 5.88 -2.09 3.95
CA VAL A 131 7.31 -1.80 4.12
C VAL A 131 7.78 -0.92 2.97
N LEU A 132 8.37 0.23 3.27
CA LEU A 132 9.06 1.06 2.28
C LEU A 132 10.46 0.51 2.05
N ILE A 133 10.89 0.48 0.79
CA ILE A 133 12.24 0.04 0.40
C ILE A 133 12.89 1.07 -0.51
N ASP A 134 14.19 0.92 -0.74
CA ASP A 134 14.98 1.77 -1.61
C ASP A 134 15.02 3.26 -1.19
N PHE A 135 15.68 3.51 -0.06
CA PHE A 135 15.99 4.86 0.43
C PHE A 135 17.22 5.48 -0.28
N GLY A 136 17.58 5.05 -1.49
CA GLY A 136 18.78 5.50 -2.20
C GLY A 136 18.81 6.99 -2.53
N LEU A 137 17.63 7.61 -2.69
CA LEU A 137 17.45 9.05 -2.89
C LEU A 137 16.83 9.75 -1.68
N ALA A 138 16.72 9.04 -0.57
CA ALA A 138 16.08 9.58 0.61
C ALA A 138 16.94 10.66 1.27
N GLY A 139 16.27 11.67 1.80
CA GLY A 139 16.89 12.78 2.51
C GLY A 139 16.10 13.13 3.76
N GLN A 140 16.77 13.82 4.70
CA GLN A 140 16.06 14.47 5.77
C GLN A 140 15.57 15.83 5.29
N SER A 141 14.27 16.06 5.36
CA SER A 141 13.68 17.36 5.06
C SER A 141 12.50 17.65 5.97
N ILE A 142 12.49 18.89 6.47
CA ILE A 142 11.38 19.48 7.22
C ILE A 142 10.45 20.29 6.31
N GLN A 143 10.80 20.44 5.02
CA GLN A 143 10.03 21.25 4.09
C GLN A 143 8.78 20.50 3.63
N ASP A 144 7.63 21.17 3.74
CA ASP A 144 6.35 20.60 3.32
C ASP A 144 6.25 20.44 1.79
N GLU A 145 7.05 21.20 1.02
CA GLU A 145 7.13 21.06 -0.44
C GLU A 145 7.74 19.70 -0.83
N ASP A 146 8.83 19.27 -0.19
CA ASP A 146 9.49 17.99 -0.51
C ASP A 146 8.58 16.80 -0.20
N ARG A 147 7.89 16.85 0.94
CA ARG A 147 6.86 15.86 1.31
C ARG A 147 5.70 15.83 0.32
N ALA A 148 5.29 16.99 -0.19
CA ALA A 148 4.24 17.09 -1.18
C ALA A 148 4.70 16.59 -2.56
N VAL A 149 5.98 16.75 -2.91
CA VAL A 149 6.57 16.16 -4.12
C VAL A 149 6.57 14.64 -4.03
N ASP A 150 6.95 14.05 -2.89
CA ASP A 150 6.88 12.60 -2.67
C ASP A 150 5.46 12.04 -2.87
N LEU A 151 4.46 12.68 -2.25
CA LEU A 151 3.06 12.28 -2.44
C LEU A 151 2.61 12.43 -3.89
N TYR A 152 3.10 13.45 -4.59
CA TYR A 152 2.80 13.67 -6.00
C TYR A 152 3.45 12.60 -6.90
N VAL A 153 4.69 12.18 -6.62
CA VAL A 153 5.35 11.07 -7.33
C VAL A 153 4.55 9.79 -7.15
N LEU A 154 4.12 9.50 -5.92
CA LEU A 154 3.29 8.33 -5.62
C LEU A 154 1.97 8.36 -6.38
N GLU A 155 1.27 9.50 -6.39
CA GLU A 155 0.03 9.71 -7.15
C GLU A 155 0.24 9.42 -8.64
N ARG A 156 1.33 9.94 -9.22
CA ARG A 156 1.67 9.72 -10.63
C ARG A 156 2.04 8.26 -10.92
N ALA A 157 2.72 7.59 -10.00
CA ALA A 157 3.07 6.18 -10.12
C ALA A 157 1.82 5.29 -10.17
N PHE A 158 0.82 5.57 -9.32
CA PHE A 158 -0.49 4.90 -9.35
C PHE A 158 -1.25 5.19 -10.64
N GLY A 159 -1.37 6.47 -11.05
CA GLY A 159 -2.07 6.82 -12.29
C GLY A 159 -1.41 6.26 -13.57
N SER A 160 -0.10 6.04 -13.56
CA SER A 160 0.64 5.44 -14.68
C SER A 160 0.51 3.92 -14.73
N SER A 161 0.69 3.26 -13.58
CA SER A 161 0.81 1.79 -13.52
C SER A 161 -0.54 1.09 -13.30
N HIS A 162 -1.49 1.74 -12.64
CA HIS A 162 -2.74 1.14 -12.15
C HIS A 162 -3.95 2.05 -12.45
N PRO A 163 -4.39 2.16 -13.72
CA PRO A 163 -5.47 3.08 -14.11
C PRO A 163 -6.82 2.78 -13.43
N ARG A 164 -7.09 1.54 -13.03
CA ARG A 164 -8.33 1.19 -12.33
C ARG A 164 -8.27 1.52 -10.84
N THR A 165 -7.07 1.58 -10.28
CA THR A 165 -6.83 1.89 -8.87
C THR A 165 -6.70 3.40 -8.61
N GLU A 166 -6.37 4.20 -9.64
CA GLU A 166 -6.26 5.66 -9.56
C GLU A 166 -7.44 6.34 -8.83
N PRO A 167 -8.73 6.00 -9.10
CA PRO A 167 -9.85 6.63 -8.41
C PRO A 167 -9.84 6.45 -6.89
N PHE A 168 -9.21 5.38 -6.39
CA PHE A 168 -9.12 5.07 -4.96
C PHE A 168 -7.93 5.76 -4.27
N PHE A 169 -7.08 6.48 -5.01
CA PHE A 169 -5.91 7.15 -4.44
C PHE A 169 -6.23 8.15 -3.33
N HIS A 170 -7.47 8.68 -3.29
CA HIS A 170 -7.93 9.53 -2.20
C HIS A 170 -7.86 8.84 -0.82
N GLU A 171 -7.94 7.50 -0.75
CA GLU A 171 -7.77 6.77 0.50
C GLU A 171 -6.33 6.82 1.02
N VAL A 172 -5.32 6.90 0.13
CA VAL A 172 -3.92 7.18 0.53
C VAL A 172 -3.84 8.55 1.20
N LEU A 173 -4.45 9.56 0.59
CA LEU A 173 -4.45 10.92 1.13
C LEU A 173 -5.18 11.02 2.46
N LYS A 174 -6.25 10.26 2.64
CA LYS A 174 -7.00 10.15 3.90
C LYS A 174 -6.17 9.51 5.00
N GLY A 175 -5.53 8.36 4.72
CA GLY A 175 -4.60 7.74 5.65
C GLY A 175 -3.43 8.66 6.01
N TYR A 176 -2.92 9.39 5.02
CA TYR A 176 -1.88 10.39 5.25
C TYR A 176 -2.36 11.54 6.13
N ALA A 177 -3.58 12.07 5.92
CA ALA A 177 -4.16 13.13 6.75
C ALA A 177 -4.29 12.73 8.23
N GLU A 178 -4.59 11.46 8.48
CA GLU A 178 -4.78 10.88 9.82
C GLU A 178 -3.46 10.61 10.55
N SER A 179 -2.34 10.54 9.83
CA SER A 179 -1.04 10.14 10.38
C SER A 179 -0.43 11.17 11.35
N TYR A 180 -0.53 12.48 11.07
CA TYR A 180 -0.03 13.53 11.95
C TYR A 180 -0.68 14.90 11.68
N LYS A 181 -0.69 15.78 12.70
CA LYS A 181 -1.40 17.08 12.65
C LYS A 181 -1.00 17.99 11.49
N ALA A 182 0.29 18.02 11.13
CA ALA A 182 0.80 18.86 10.05
C ALA A 182 0.59 18.26 8.65
N ALA A 183 0.06 17.03 8.54
CA ALA A 183 -0.23 16.40 7.25
C ALA A 183 -1.16 17.26 6.38
N ASN A 184 -2.12 17.95 6.99
CA ASN A 184 -3.04 18.85 6.27
C ASN A 184 -2.33 20.02 5.57
N VAL A 185 -1.19 20.49 6.10
CA VAL A 185 -0.39 21.54 5.46
C VAL A 185 0.27 20.99 4.20
N VAL A 186 0.83 19.77 4.28
CA VAL A 186 1.40 19.06 3.14
C VAL A 186 0.33 18.76 2.08
N LEU A 187 -0.89 18.38 2.47
CA LEU A 187 -1.98 18.13 1.52
C LEU A 187 -2.41 19.40 0.77
N LYS A 188 -2.50 20.54 1.46
CA LYS A 188 -2.72 21.83 0.78
C LYS A 188 -1.56 22.17 -0.16
N LYS A 189 -0.34 21.81 0.23
CA LYS A 189 0.84 22.03 -0.60
C LYS A 189 0.85 21.14 -1.85
N LEU A 190 0.42 19.89 -1.73
CA LEU A 190 0.26 18.94 -2.83
C LEU A 190 -0.63 19.51 -3.94
N GLU A 191 -1.68 20.25 -3.63
CA GLU A 191 -2.51 20.92 -4.65
C GLU A 191 -1.72 21.95 -5.48
N GLN A 192 -0.82 22.70 -4.84
CA GLN A 192 0.08 23.64 -5.52
C GLN A 192 1.07 22.89 -6.43
N VAL A 193 1.62 21.78 -5.94
CA VAL A 193 2.52 20.91 -6.72
C VAL A 193 1.78 20.31 -7.93
N ARG A 194 0.55 19.82 -7.77
CA ARG A 194 -0.30 19.32 -8.86
C ARG A 194 -0.54 20.36 -9.96
N LEU A 195 -0.75 21.63 -9.59
CA LEU A 195 -0.92 22.72 -10.56
C LEU A 195 0.37 23.02 -11.33
N ARG A 196 1.54 22.92 -10.67
CA ARG A 196 2.85 23.12 -11.29
C ARG A 196 3.26 21.94 -12.18
N GLY A 197 3.01 20.71 -11.74
CA GLY A 197 3.29 19.49 -12.51
C GLY A 197 2.54 19.45 -13.85
N ARG A 198 1.28 19.90 -13.87
CA ARG A 198 0.47 20.04 -15.11
C ARG A 198 1.07 21.00 -16.14
N LYS A 199 1.77 22.05 -15.71
CA LYS A 199 2.45 22.98 -16.62
C LYS A 199 3.68 22.37 -17.28
N ARG A 200 4.42 21.49 -16.58
CA ARG A 200 5.57 20.78 -17.14
C ARG A 200 5.17 19.70 -18.15
N SER A 201 4.03 19.04 -17.93
CA SER A 201 3.47 18.05 -18.87
C SER A 201 3.04 18.63 -20.23
N MET A 202 2.85 19.94 -20.34
CA MET A 202 2.40 20.61 -21.57
C MET A 202 3.55 21.11 -22.45
N VAL A 203 4.81 20.91 -22.04
CA VAL A 203 6.03 21.39 -22.72
C VAL A 203 6.91 20.21 -23.19
N GLY A 204 6.39 18.98 -23.17
CA GLY A 204 7.07 17.77 -23.65
C GLY A 204 6.51 17.30 -24.99
#